data_AF-A0A9Q0RBX4-F1
#
_entry.id   AF-A0A9Q0RBX4-F1
#
_cell.length_a   1.000
_cell.length_b   1.000
_cell.length_c   1.000
_cell.angle_alpha   90.00
_cell.angle_beta   90.00
_cell.angle_gamma   90.00
#
_symmetry.space_group_name_H-M   'P 1'
#
loop_
_entity.id
_entity.type
_entity.pdbx_description
1 polymer ?
#
loop_
_entity_poly.entity_id
_entity_poly.type
_entity_poly.pdbx_seq_one_letter_code
_entity_poly.pdbx_strand_id
1 'polypeptide(L)'
;MRKILKANNVENLVIESSKIKPNTIIKAIQENCSIPIFQTLLDHGNKLDYKTYGESIIEFACKHKLDIEKIRFLIKQGAPVNTQNKDTPLHFACFYPGNFPLIDLLLNETIDINSKGGNTPLHNCAYFECGIDKFIYLISKGADPNIMNGQKPIDLVQKKESFEFFFKCESLFNDFRILFEKQEVIDIKFELNDGEIGAHKTILAAKIGEENIEKFKNSLKTKVLKFAKKILYLIYFGISLEEDIPQLKLFFEQTKFLKFENFFGFEKFFELMDQLYQSEKTKNFTILVGSNEIKVHRVVLSARSELYKGMFMNVNDDSNKVNDYSGNSFKSFEQLIHFFYLNQIDPKCPKKVIQELTDSVEYYQVRKLKEQIEFQFKK
;
A
#
# COMPACT_ATOMS: atom_id res chain seq x y z
N MET A 1 -43.47 19.19 -3.63
CA MET A 1 -42.02 19.08 -3.31
C MET A 1 -41.53 17.75 -2.69
N ARG A 2 -41.69 17.42 -1.39
CA ARG A 2 -41.05 16.20 -0.81
C ARG A 2 -41.46 14.89 -1.51
N LYS A 3 -42.74 14.73 -1.88
CA LYS A 3 -43.22 13.59 -2.67
C LYS A 3 -42.57 13.51 -4.05
N ILE A 4 -42.32 14.66 -4.69
CA ILE A 4 -41.69 14.77 -6.02
C ILE A 4 -40.23 14.32 -5.95
N LEU A 5 -39.49 14.81 -4.94
CA LEU A 5 -38.10 14.42 -4.71
C LEU A 5 -37.97 12.92 -4.43
N LYS A 6 -38.84 12.37 -3.57
CA LYS A 6 -38.90 10.93 -3.30
C LYS A 6 -39.21 10.09 -4.54
N ALA A 7 -40.07 10.60 -5.42
CA ALA A 7 -40.38 9.96 -6.69
C ALA A 7 -39.30 10.17 -7.75
N ASN A 8 -38.27 10.98 -7.48
CA ASN A 8 -37.19 11.34 -8.39
C ASN A 8 -37.71 11.85 -9.75
N ASN A 9 -38.85 12.55 -9.73
CA ASN A 9 -39.59 12.93 -10.93
C ASN A 9 -39.25 14.37 -11.35
N VAL A 10 -38.43 14.50 -12.39
CA VAL A 10 -37.94 15.79 -12.91
C VAL A 10 -39.06 16.61 -13.53
N GLU A 11 -39.96 15.98 -14.29
CA GLU A 11 -41.06 16.66 -14.97
C GLU A 11 -41.98 17.37 -13.97
N ASN A 12 -42.39 16.66 -12.92
CA ASN A 12 -43.21 17.23 -11.84
C ASN A 12 -42.46 18.32 -11.07
N LEU A 13 -41.13 18.24 -10.96
CA LEU A 13 -40.33 19.29 -10.34
C LEU A 13 -40.34 20.57 -11.18
N VAL A 14 -40.23 20.45 -12.50
CA VAL A 14 -40.31 21.57 -13.45
C VAL A 14 -41.72 22.18 -13.44
N ILE A 15 -42.76 21.36 -13.42
CA ILE A 15 -44.16 21.81 -13.32
C ILE A 15 -44.40 22.59 -12.02
N GLU A 16 -43.84 22.12 -10.89
CA GLU A 16 -43.91 22.81 -9.60
C GLU A 16 -42.76 23.81 -9.35
N SER A 17 -42.10 24.34 -10.40
CA SER A 17 -40.92 25.21 -10.28
C SER A 17 -41.14 26.43 -9.37
N SER A 18 -42.34 27.04 -9.41
CA SER A 18 -42.74 28.16 -8.54
C SER A 18 -42.76 27.82 -7.04
N LYS A 19 -42.75 26.53 -6.67
CA LYS A 19 -42.73 26.03 -5.28
C LYS A 19 -41.33 25.62 -4.83
N ILE A 20 -40.30 25.71 -5.68
CA ILE A 20 -38.91 25.37 -5.34
C ILE A 20 -38.38 26.42 -4.35
N LYS A 21 -38.03 25.97 -3.14
CA LYS A 21 -37.37 26.83 -2.15
C LYS A 21 -35.86 26.88 -2.43
N PRO A 22 -35.15 27.95 -2.03
CA PRO A 22 -33.71 28.10 -2.30
C PRO A 22 -32.81 26.98 -1.76
N ASN A 23 -33.26 26.28 -0.70
CA ASN A 23 -32.53 25.18 -0.05
C ASN A 23 -33.09 23.78 -0.34
N THR A 24 -33.90 23.64 -1.40
CA THR A 24 -34.53 22.37 -1.77
C THR A 24 -33.50 21.29 -2.13
N ILE A 25 -32.32 21.69 -2.63
CA ILE A 25 -31.22 20.78 -2.96
C ILE A 25 -30.74 19.94 -1.77
N ILE A 26 -30.78 20.47 -0.54
CA ILE A 26 -30.42 19.70 0.67
C ILE A 26 -31.40 18.52 0.88
N LYS A 27 -32.69 18.75 0.65
CA LYS A 27 -33.69 17.67 0.73
C LYS A 27 -33.53 16.67 -0.41
N ALA A 28 -33.14 17.13 -1.59
CA ALA A 28 -32.87 16.25 -2.72
C ALA A 28 -31.66 15.32 -2.43
N ILE A 29 -30.63 15.84 -1.75
CA ILE A 29 -29.49 15.05 -1.27
C ILE A 29 -29.96 14.01 -0.23
N GLN A 30 -30.77 14.40 0.76
CA GLN A 30 -31.31 13.45 1.76
C GLN A 30 -32.10 12.30 1.14
N GLU A 31 -32.87 12.59 0.09
CA GLU A 31 -33.70 11.60 -0.61
C GLU A 31 -32.92 10.89 -1.76
N ASN A 32 -31.59 11.10 -1.84
CA ASN A 32 -30.67 10.53 -2.83
C ASN A 32 -31.14 10.69 -4.29
N CYS A 33 -31.67 11.87 -4.63
CA CYS A 33 -32.18 12.16 -5.96
C CYS A 33 -31.11 12.08 -7.06
N SER A 34 -31.57 11.98 -8.31
CA SER A 34 -30.72 11.88 -9.50
C SER A 34 -30.02 13.21 -9.84
N ILE A 35 -28.93 13.14 -10.61
CA ILE A 35 -28.22 14.34 -11.12
C ILE A 35 -29.15 15.29 -11.89
N PRO A 36 -30.07 14.82 -12.75
CA PRO A 36 -31.06 15.71 -13.39
C PRO A 36 -31.92 16.53 -12.41
N ILE A 37 -32.30 15.95 -11.26
CA ILE A 37 -32.99 16.71 -10.21
C ILE A 37 -32.05 17.78 -9.63
N PHE A 38 -30.79 17.46 -9.37
CA PHE A 38 -29.82 18.45 -8.88
C PHE A 38 -29.63 19.59 -9.88
N GLN A 39 -29.40 19.27 -11.17
CA GLN A 39 -29.28 20.26 -12.22
C GLN A 39 -30.51 21.17 -12.29
N THR A 40 -31.71 20.58 -12.31
CA THR A 40 -32.96 21.36 -12.33
C THR A 40 -33.07 22.30 -11.14
N LEU A 41 -32.68 21.87 -9.94
CA LEU A 41 -32.72 22.72 -8.75
C LEU A 41 -31.70 23.88 -8.84
N LEU A 42 -30.51 23.63 -9.39
CA LEU A 42 -29.50 24.66 -9.63
C LEU A 42 -29.96 25.69 -10.66
N ASP A 43 -30.59 25.24 -11.76
CA ASP A 43 -31.16 26.11 -12.80
C ASP A 43 -32.25 27.03 -12.23
N HIS A 44 -32.95 26.58 -11.19
CA HIS A 44 -33.94 27.36 -10.44
C HIS A 44 -33.36 28.10 -9.22
N GLY A 45 -32.05 28.35 -9.22
CA GLY A 45 -31.40 29.24 -8.25
C GLY A 45 -31.11 28.64 -6.87
N ASN A 46 -31.14 27.30 -6.73
CA ASN A 46 -30.60 26.68 -5.51
C ASN A 46 -29.08 26.89 -5.51
N LYS A 47 -28.55 27.43 -4.41
CA LYS A 47 -27.11 27.60 -4.22
C LYS A 47 -26.48 26.35 -3.59
N LEU A 48 -25.17 26.22 -3.75
CA LEU A 48 -24.37 25.13 -3.17
C LEU A 48 -23.58 25.57 -1.93
N ASP A 49 -23.54 26.86 -1.63
CA ASP A 49 -22.82 27.45 -0.50
C ASP A 49 -23.59 27.39 0.84
N TYR A 50 -24.76 26.75 0.86
CA TYR A 50 -25.53 26.59 2.10
C TYR A 50 -24.79 25.73 3.11
N LYS A 51 -24.73 26.23 4.35
CA LYS A 51 -24.35 25.43 5.51
C LYS A 51 -25.60 24.89 6.19
N THR A 52 -25.72 23.56 6.28
CA THR A 52 -26.83 22.91 7.01
C THR A 52 -26.29 22.39 8.34
N TYR A 53 -26.80 22.88 9.47
CA TYR A 53 -26.24 22.57 10.80
C TYR A 53 -24.73 22.90 10.94
N GLY A 54 -24.25 23.84 10.12
CA GLY A 54 -22.83 24.21 10.02
C GLY A 54 -21.99 23.31 9.11
N GLU A 55 -22.58 22.29 8.46
CA GLU A 55 -21.93 21.39 7.50
C GLU A 55 -22.03 21.96 6.07
N SER A 56 -20.99 21.83 5.24
CA SER A 56 -21.08 22.10 3.80
C SER A 56 -22.00 21.11 3.09
N ILE A 57 -22.41 21.44 1.87
CA ILE A 57 -23.22 20.53 1.05
C ILE A 57 -22.47 19.24 0.70
N ILE A 58 -21.13 19.29 0.58
CA ILE A 58 -20.30 18.10 0.31
C ILE A 58 -20.17 17.23 1.56
N GLU A 59 -19.95 17.81 2.75
CA GLU A 59 -19.98 17.06 4.02
C GLU A 59 -21.32 16.34 4.19
N PHE A 60 -22.41 17.07 3.93
CA PHE A 60 -23.76 16.54 4.01
C PHE A 60 -24.00 15.41 3.00
N ALA A 61 -23.52 15.55 1.75
CA ALA A 61 -23.59 14.52 0.73
C ALA A 61 -22.80 13.25 1.12
N CYS A 62 -21.58 13.41 1.66
CA CYS A 62 -20.76 12.29 2.15
C CYS A 62 -21.43 11.56 3.32
N LYS A 63 -21.96 12.31 4.29
CA LYS A 63 -22.70 11.77 5.45
C LYS A 63 -23.95 11.00 5.04
N HIS A 64 -24.62 11.44 3.98
CA HIS A 64 -25.80 10.77 3.40
C HIS A 64 -25.45 9.69 2.35
N LYS A 65 -24.16 9.36 2.17
CA LYS A 65 -23.68 8.30 1.26
C LYS A 65 -24.13 8.46 -0.19
N LEU A 66 -24.08 9.68 -0.70
CA LEU A 66 -24.31 9.89 -2.13
C LEU A 66 -23.27 9.16 -2.96
N ASP A 67 -23.69 8.66 -4.12
CA ASP A 67 -22.79 8.05 -5.10
C ASP A 67 -21.70 9.05 -5.52
N ILE A 68 -20.49 8.53 -5.77
CA ILE A 68 -19.33 9.37 -6.12
C ILE A 68 -19.61 10.32 -7.30
N GLU A 69 -20.37 9.88 -8.31
CA GLU A 69 -20.68 10.70 -9.48
C GLU A 69 -21.60 11.88 -9.14
N LYS A 70 -22.48 11.73 -8.14
CA LYS A 70 -23.30 12.84 -7.61
C LYS A 70 -22.43 13.84 -6.84
N ILE A 71 -21.50 13.35 -6.02
CA ILE A 71 -20.56 14.20 -5.30
C ILE A 71 -19.65 14.96 -6.29
N ARG A 72 -19.08 14.25 -7.27
CA ARG A 72 -18.27 14.84 -8.36
C ARG A 72 -19.05 15.89 -9.13
N PHE A 73 -20.32 15.65 -9.44
CA PHE A 73 -21.18 16.63 -10.07
C PHE A 73 -21.33 17.89 -9.20
N LEU A 74 -21.66 17.75 -7.91
CA LEU A 74 -21.80 18.90 -7.01
C LEU A 74 -20.50 19.72 -6.91
N ILE A 75 -19.34 19.06 -6.80
CA ILE A 75 -18.02 19.71 -6.79
C ILE A 75 -17.78 20.48 -8.10
N LYS A 76 -18.05 19.85 -9.26
CA LYS A 76 -17.92 20.51 -10.58
C LYS A 76 -18.83 21.74 -10.72
N GLN A 77 -19.98 21.75 -10.06
CA GLN A 77 -20.90 22.89 -10.03
C GLN A 77 -20.47 23.98 -9.02
N GLY A 78 -19.30 23.85 -8.39
CA GLY A 78 -18.74 24.84 -7.47
C GLY A 78 -19.18 24.68 -6.02
N ALA A 79 -19.64 23.49 -5.63
CA ALA A 79 -19.93 23.22 -4.22
C ALA A 79 -18.65 23.37 -3.36
N PRO A 80 -18.69 24.11 -2.24
CA PRO A 80 -17.55 24.22 -1.35
C PRO A 80 -17.28 22.89 -0.67
N VAL A 81 -16.04 22.42 -0.81
CA VAL A 81 -15.58 21.14 -0.26
C VAL A 81 -15.09 21.30 1.19
N ASN A 82 -14.69 22.52 1.57
CA ASN A 82 -14.07 22.80 2.87
C ASN A 82 -14.97 23.67 3.74
N THR A 83 -15.26 23.22 4.97
CA THR A 83 -15.65 24.13 6.06
C THR A 83 -14.55 24.16 7.11
N GLN A 84 -14.09 25.37 7.43
CA GLN A 84 -13.16 25.57 8.53
C GLN A 84 -13.84 25.18 9.85
N ASN A 85 -13.14 24.39 10.66
CA ASN A 85 -13.37 24.10 12.08
C ASN A 85 -14.28 22.91 12.47
N LYS A 86 -14.52 21.93 11.59
CA LYS A 86 -15.24 20.67 11.89
C LYS A 86 -14.72 19.47 11.09
N ASP A 87 -15.42 18.33 11.18
CA ASP A 87 -15.23 17.16 10.32
C ASP A 87 -15.37 17.55 8.83
N THR A 88 -14.29 17.38 8.08
CA THR A 88 -14.27 17.57 6.62
C THR A 88 -14.99 16.42 5.90
N PRO A 89 -15.34 16.54 4.61
CA PRO A 89 -15.86 15.41 3.83
C PRO A 89 -15.00 14.14 3.92
N LEU A 90 -13.68 14.31 4.06
CA LEU A 90 -12.73 13.21 4.20
C LEU A 90 -12.94 12.42 5.50
N HIS A 91 -13.32 13.08 6.60
CA HIS A 91 -13.67 12.40 7.86
C HIS A 91 -14.84 11.43 7.65
N PHE A 92 -15.86 11.83 6.89
CA PHE A 92 -17.02 10.99 6.59
C PHE A 92 -16.71 9.88 5.59
N ALA A 93 -15.87 10.16 4.57
CA ALA A 93 -15.40 9.13 3.64
C ALA A 93 -14.66 7.99 4.37
N CYS A 94 -13.95 8.32 5.47
CA CYS A 94 -13.25 7.35 6.30
C CYS A 94 -14.18 6.45 7.13
N PHE A 95 -15.42 6.86 7.38
CA PHE A 95 -16.36 6.12 8.23
C PHE A 95 -16.96 4.88 7.55
N TYR A 96 -17.12 4.90 6.22
CA TYR A 96 -17.83 3.85 5.48
C TYR A 96 -16.89 2.93 4.69
N PRO A 97 -17.16 1.61 4.64
CA PRO A 97 -16.30 0.65 3.92
C PRO A 97 -16.25 0.93 2.41
N GLY A 98 -15.13 0.59 1.76
CA GLY A 98 -14.98 0.56 0.29
C GLY A 98 -14.89 1.91 -0.43
N ASN A 99 -14.70 3.03 0.28
CA ASN A 99 -14.86 4.37 -0.29
C ASN A 99 -13.56 5.02 -0.82
N PHE A 100 -12.62 4.23 -1.37
CA PHE A 100 -11.35 4.75 -1.89
C PHE A 100 -11.52 5.79 -3.02
N PRO A 101 -12.38 5.56 -4.03
CA PRO A 101 -12.56 6.55 -5.10
C PRO A 101 -13.06 7.90 -4.58
N LEU A 102 -13.87 7.92 -3.52
CA LEU A 102 -14.30 9.17 -2.90
C LEU A 102 -13.16 9.84 -2.14
N ILE A 103 -12.33 9.06 -1.43
CA ILE A 103 -11.12 9.59 -0.79
C ILE A 103 -10.22 10.26 -1.84
N ASP A 104 -10.00 9.63 -2.99
CA ASP A 104 -9.18 10.20 -4.07
C ASP A 104 -9.79 11.48 -4.65
N LEU A 105 -11.10 11.46 -4.92
CA LEU A 105 -11.82 12.65 -5.37
C LEU A 105 -11.62 13.81 -4.38
N LEU A 106 -11.76 13.53 -3.08
CA LEU A 106 -11.65 14.53 -2.03
C LEU A 106 -10.21 15.02 -1.79
N LEU A 107 -9.20 14.14 -1.91
CA LEU A 107 -7.79 14.52 -1.78
C LEU A 107 -7.26 15.33 -2.97
N ASN A 108 -7.89 15.20 -4.14
CA ASN A 108 -7.62 16.06 -5.30
C ASN A 108 -8.18 17.48 -5.13
N GLU A 109 -9.21 17.63 -4.30
CA GLU A 109 -9.63 18.93 -3.81
C GLU A 109 -8.63 19.39 -2.74
N THR A 110 -8.44 20.69 -2.51
CA THR A 110 -7.44 21.23 -1.55
C THR A 110 -7.80 20.99 -0.08
N ILE A 111 -8.21 19.77 0.27
CA ILE A 111 -8.52 19.29 1.61
C ILE A 111 -7.22 18.95 2.31
N ASP A 112 -7.07 19.48 3.51
CA ASP A 112 -6.03 19.03 4.42
C ASP A 112 -6.34 17.61 4.92
N ILE A 113 -5.52 16.65 4.49
CA ILE A 113 -5.58 15.24 4.91
C ILE A 113 -5.45 15.07 6.43
N ASN A 114 -4.85 16.06 7.11
CA ASN A 114 -4.60 16.11 8.54
C ASN A 114 -5.59 16.99 9.31
N SER A 115 -6.64 17.49 8.65
CA SER A 115 -7.64 18.34 9.28
C SER A 115 -8.19 17.71 10.56
N LYS A 116 -8.39 18.54 11.59
CA LYS A 116 -8.78 18.08 12.93
C LYS A 116 -10.09 18.73 13.36
N GLY A 117 -11.20 18.01 13.17
CA GLY A 117 -12.55 18.38 13.64
C GLY A 117 -12.88 17.92 15.06
N GLY A 118 -11.85 17.53 15.82
CA GLY A 118 -11.93 16.72 17.04
C GLY A 118 -11.15 15.43 16.83
N ASN A 119 -11.56 14.66 15.82
CA ASN A 119 -10.79 13.58 15.23
C ASN A 119 -9.98 14.08 14.02
N THR A 120 -9.02 13.27 13.57
CA THR A 120 -8.49 13.36 12.19
C THR A 120 -9.14 12.28 11.33
N PRO A 121 -9.02 12.33 9.99
CA PRO A 121 -9.49 11.24 9.13
C PRO A 121 -8.92 9.86 9.54
N LEU A 122 -7.65 9.82 9.97
CA LEU A 122 -7.01 8.60 10.48
C LEU A 122 -7.66 8.08 11.77
N HIS A 123 -8.11 8.93 12.69
CA HIS A 123 -8.87 8.45 13.85
C HIS A 123 -10.19 7.80 13.43
N ASN A 124 -10.90 8.38 12.45
CA ASN A 124 -12.14 7.79 11.94
C ASN A 124 -11.90 6.43 11.28
N CYS A 125 -10.79 6.27 10.56
CA CYS A 125 -10.35 4.97 10.08
C CYS A 125 -10.05 4.00 11.24
N ALA A 126 -9.41 4.49 12.30
CA ALA A 126 -8.98 3.65 13.42
C ALA A 126 -10.13 3.06 14.25
N TYR A 127 -11.28 3.72 14.34
CA TYR A 127 -12.40 3.25 15.16
C TYR A 127 -13.05 1.95 14.65
N PHE A 128 -12.94 1.64 13.36
CA PHE A 128 -13.60 0.48 12.75
C PHE A 128 -12.59 -0.49 12.13
N GLU A 129 -12.86 -1.80 12.14
CA GLU A 129 -11.97 -2.78 11.52
C GLU A 129 -11.88 -2.59 10.00
N CYS A 130 -13.00 -2.31 9.34
CA CYS A 130 -13.05 -1.98 7.91
C CYS A 130 -12.42 -0.62 7.56
N GLY A 131 -11.87 0.08 8.55
CA GLY A 131 -11.16 1.33 8.39
C GLY A 131 -9.65 1.18 8.20
N ILE A 132 -9.07 0.00 8.46
CA ILE A 132 -7.62 -0.23 8.40
C ILE A 132 -7.05 0.00 7.00
N ASP A 133 -7.68 -0.53 5.95
CA ASP A 133 -7.18 -0.33 4.59
C ASP A 133 -7.16 1.15 4.19
N LYS A 134 -8.13 1.94 4.66
CA LYS A 134 -8.16 3.40 4.46
C LYS A 134 -7.15 4.11 5.33
N PHE A 135 -6.92 3.66 6.55
CA PHE A 135 -5.90 4.20 7.44
C PHE A 135 -4.53 4.13 6.76
N ILE A 136 -4.21 2.94 6.26
CA ILE A 136 -3.00 2.63 5.50
C ILE A 136 -2.92 3.49 4.24
N TYR A 137 -4.01 3.55 3.48
CA TYR A 137 -4.06 4.33 2.26
C TYR A 137 -3.79 5.81 2.49
N LEU A 138 -4.39 6.40 3.53
CA LEU A 138 -4.15 7.79 3.90
C LEU A 138 -2.70 8.04 4.37
N ILE A 139 -2.07 7.11 5.11
CA ILE A 139 -0.63 7.19 5.41
C ILE A 139 0.18 7.25 4.10
N SER A 140 -0.14 6.39 3.13
CA SER A 140 0.54 6.39 1.83
C SER A 140 0.38 7.70 1.05
N LYS A 141 -0.67 8.48 1.35
CA LYS A 141 -0.94 9.82 0.79
C LYS A 141 -0.42 10.96 1.68
N GLY A 142 0.32 10.66 2.75
CA GLY A 142 0.98 11.66 3.61
C GLY A 142 0.21 12.06 4.87
N ALA A 143 -0.81 11.32 5.29
CA ALA A 143 -1.49 11.57 6.56
C ALA A 143 -0.57 11.30 7.76
N ASP A 144 -0.55 12.18 8.75
CA ASP A 144 0.25 12.05 9.96
C ASP A 144 -0.48 11.19 11.02
N PRO A 145 0.03 9.98 11.33
CA PRO A 145 -0.61 9.07 12.27
C PRO A 145 -0.34 9.41 13.74
N ASN A 146 0.31 10.54 14.03
CA ASN A 146 0.66 10.99 15.38
C ASN A 146 -0.18 12.17 15.89
N ILE A 147 -1.01 12.79 15.06
CA ILE A 147 -1.88 13.89 15.50
C ILE A 147 -2.86 13.35 16.54
N MET A 148 -2.93 13.97 17.73
CA MET A 148 -3.70 13.41 18.84
C MET A 148 -5.11 13.99 18.95
N ASN A 149 -6.13 13.17 19.23
CA ASN A 149 -7.46 13.60 19.71
C ASN A 149 -7.65 13.38 21.24
N GLY A 150 -6.55 13.12 21.94
CA GLY A 150 -6.53 12.51 23.28
C GLY A 150 -5.77 11.17 23.25
N GLN A 151 -5.75 10.50 22.09
CA GLN A 151 -4.88 9.37 21.76
C GLN A 151 -4.30 9.60 20.36
N LYS A 152 -3.22 8.89 19.98
CA LYS A 152 -2.78 8.88 18.59
C LYS A 152 -3.61 7.90 17.79
N PRO A 153 -3.94 8.19 16.52
CA PRO A 153 -4.69 7.28 15.68
C PRO A 153 -3.90 5.99 15.44
N ILE A 154 -2.56 6.05 15.41
CA ILE A 154 -1.71 4.85 15.31
C ILE A 154 -1.85 3.90 16.50
N ASP A 155 -1.99 4.42 17.72
CA ASP A 155 -2.08 3.62 18.93
C ASP A 155 -3.40 2.82 18.97
N LEU A 156 -4.45 3.34 18.31
CA LEU A 156 -5.76 2.70 18.19
C LEU A 156 -5.76 1.50 17.22
N VAL A 157 -4.87 1.51 16.22
CA VAL A 157 -4.80 0.47 15.19
C VAL A 157 -3.68 -0.53 15.41
N GLN A 158 -2.61 -0.17 16.13
CA GLN A 158 -1.46 -1.05 16.41
C GLN A 158 -1.83 -2.40 17.03
N LYS A 159 -2.94 -2.46 17.78
CA LYS A 159 -3.41 -3.70 18.43
C LYS A 159 -4.28 -4.57 17.52
N LYS A 160 -4.62 -4.08 16.31
CA LYS A 160 -5.47 -4.81 15.36
C LYS A 160 -4.58 -5.67 14.46
N GLU A 161 -4.95 -6.94 14.34
CA GLU A 161 -4.19 -7.95 13.58
C GLU A 161 -3.94 -7.52 12.13
N SER A 162 -4.94 -6.95 11.44
CA SER A 162 -4.80 -6.47 10.06
C SER A 162 -3.79 -5.33 9.91
N PHE A 163 -3.65 -4.48 10.93
CA PHE A 163 -2.69 -3.38 10.91
C PHE A 163 -1.27 -3.86 11.25
N GLU A 164 -1.13 -4.76 12.22
CA GLU A 164 0.15 -5.43 12.51
C GLU A 164 0.66 -6.19 11.28
N PHE A 165 -0.23 -6.94 10.63
CA PHE A 165 0.06 -7.61 9.36
C PHE A 165 0.51 -6.61 8.30
N PHE A 166 -0.22 -5.52 8.08
CA PHE A 166 0.16 -4.51 7.09
C PHE A 166 1.55 -3.92 7.34
N PHE A 167 1.86 -3.47 8.56
CA PHE A 167 3.17 -2.86 8.86
C PHE A 167 4.33 -3.85 8.75
N LYS A 168 4.07 -5.11 9.10
CA LYS A 168 4.99 -6.21 8.86
C LYS A 168 5.22 -6.41 7.36
N CYS A 169 4.17 -6.26 6.54
CA CYS A 169 4.26 -6.34 5.10
C CYS A 169 5.01 -5.17 4.48
N GLU A 170 4.64 -3.95 4.86
CA GLU A 170 5.25 -2.71 4.38
C GLU A 170 6.74 -2.67 4.73
N SER A 171 7.12 -3.11 5.93
CA SER A 171 8.52 -3.25 6.34
C SER A 171 9.33 -4.13 5.41
N LEU A 172 8.85 -5.38 5.22
CA LEU A 172 9.56 -6.36 4.42
C LEU A 172 9.65 -5.86 2.98
N PHE A 173 8.53 -5.38 2.46
CA PHE A 173 8.44 -4.76 1.14
C PHE A 173 9.44 -3.61 0.95
N ASN A 174 9.50 -2.66 1.89
CA ASN A 174 10.36 -1.48 1.80
C ASN A 174 11.85 -1.84 1.78
N ASP A 175 12.26 -2.86 2.54
CA ASP A 175 13.65 -3.31 2.57
C ASP A 175 14.11 -3.81 1.17
N PHE A 176 13.29 -4.59 0.48
CA PHE A 176 13.56 -5.02 -0.91
C PHE A 176 13.44 -3.87 -1.92
N ARG A 177 12.47 -2.97 -1.73
CA ARG A 177 12.31 -1.78 -2.59
C ARG A 177 13.58 -0.92 -2.55
N ILE A 178 14.08 -0.62 -1.36
CA ILE A 178 15.28 0.21 -1.17
C ILE A 178 16.49 -0.44 -1.86
N LEU A 179 16.68 -1.75 -1.68
CA LEU A 179 17.77 -2.48 -2.32
C LEU A 179 17.72 -2.37 -3.86
N PHE A 180 16.53 -2.55 -4.45
CA PHE A 180 16.31 -2.38 -5.89
C PHE A 180 16.53 -0.94 -6.36
N GLU A 181 15.96 0.03 -5.65
CA GLU A 181 16.05 1.45 -6.02
C GLU A 181 17.48 1.98 -5.99
N LYS A 182 18.27 1.53 -5.02
CA LYS A 182 19.68 1.88 -4.87
C LYS A 182 20.62 1.07 -5.77
N GLN A 183 20.10 0.09 -6.51
CA GLN A 183 20.88 -0.77 -7.40
C GLN A 183 22.01 -1.51 -6.63
N GLU A 184 21.70 -1.95 -5.42
CA GLU A 184 22.64 -2.66 -4.54
C GLU A 184 22.51 -4.18 -4.73
N VAL A 185 23.65 -4.88 -4.75
CA VAL A 185 23.74 -6.36 -4.85
C VAL A 185 23.03 -6.93 -6.09
N ILE A 186 23.22 -6.26 -7.23
CA ILE A 186 22.65 -6.65 -8.53
C ILE A 186 23.42 -7.83 -9.14
N ASP A 187 22.70 -8.83 -9.65
CA ASP A 187 23.23 -10.03 -10.31
C ASP A 187 22.66 -10.26 -11.72
N ILE A 188 21.77 -9.38 -12.19
CA ILE A 188 21.36 -9.30 -13.59
C ILE A 188 21.30 -7.85 -14.09
N LYS A 189 21.80 -7.62 -15.30
CA LYS A 189 21.87 -6.31 -15.94
C LYS A 189 21.10 -6.29 -17.27
N PHE A 190 20.34 -5.23 -17.48
CA PHE A 190 19.59 -4.95 -18.70
C PHE A 190 20.24 -3.77 -19.41
N GLU A 191 20.80 -4.03 -20.58
CA GLU A 191 21.33 -3.00 -21.48
C GLU A 191 20.18 -2.41 -22.29
N LEU A 192 19.99 -1.10 -22.18
CA LEU A 192 18.94 -0.33 -22.86
C LEU A 192 19.57 0.70 -23.80
N ASN A 193 18.76 1.31 -24.65
CA ASN A 193 19.22 2.33 -25.60
C ASN A 193 19.80 3.59 -24.92
N ASP A 194 19.29 3.94 -23.73
CA ASP A 194 19.61 5.18 -23.00
C ASP A 194 20.31 4.93 -21.65
N GLY A 195 20.77 3.70 -21.39
CA GLY A 195 21.48 3.36 -20.16
C GLY A 195 21.40 1.88 -19.79
N GLU A 196 21.73 1.59 -18.54
CA GLU A 196 21.68 0.24 -17.99
C GLU A 196 20.80 0.26 -16.72
N ILE A 197 20.06 -0.82 -16.49
CA ILE A 197 19.39 -1.05 -15.21
C ILE A 197 19.70 -2.45 -14.69
N GLY A 198 20.07 -2.51 -13.43
CA GLY A 198 20.25 -3.73 -12.66
C GLY A 198 18.95 -4.22 -12.02
N ALA A 199 18.86 -5.53 -11.87
CA ALA A 199 17.85 -6.18 -11.04
C ALA A 199 18.44 -7.41 -10.30
N HIS A 200 17.61 -8.04 -9.48
CA HIS A 200 17.89 -9.29 -8.77
C HIS A 200 17.28 -10.50 -9.51
N LYS A 201 18.12 -11.37 -10.05
CA LYS A 201 17.75 -12.53 -10.86
C LYS A 201 16.79 -13.45 -10.11
N THR A 202 17.04 -13.73 -8.83
CA THR A 202 16.18 -14.57 -7.98
C THR A 202 14.73 -14.06 -7.93
N ILE A 203 14.53 -12.77 -7.65
CA ILE A 203 13.19 -12.20 -7.51
C ILE A 203 12.46 -12.23 -8.85
N LEU A 204 13.19 -11.89 -9.92
CA LEU A 204 12.65 -11.94 -11.27
C LEU A 204 12.27 -13.38 -11.67
N ALA A 205 13.17 -14.34 -11.46
CA ALA A 205 12.95 -15.76 -11.76
C ALA A 205 11.72 -16.30 -11.04
N ALA A 206 11.53 -15.95 -9.76
CA ALA A 206 10.39 -16.41 -8.98
C ALA A 206 9.05 -15.84 -9.49
N LYS A 207 9.05 -14.71 -10.20
CA LYS A 207 7.83 -14.10 -10.75
C LYS A 207 7.54 -14.50 -12.19
N ILE A 208 8.55 -14.58 -13.04
CA ILE A 208 8.36 -14.81 -14.49
C ILE A 208 8.91 -16.17 -14.96
N GLY A 209 9.55 -16.95 -14.11
CA GLY A 209 10.27 -18.18 -14.49
C GLY A 209 11.70 -17.89 -14.96
N GLU A 210 12.66 -18.71 -14.53
CA GLU A 210 14.08 -18.54 -14.87
C GLU A 210 14.33 -18.64 -16.38
N GLU A 211 13.63 -19.54 -17.05
CA GLU A 211 13.68 -19.77 -18.49
C GLU A 211 13.20 -18.56 -19.31
N ASN A 212 12.40 -17.67 -18.72
CA ASN A 212 11.86 -16.50 -19.39
C ASN A 212 12.73 -15.25 -19.24
N ILE A 213 13.76 -15.29 -18.38
CA ILE A 213 14.61 -14.13 -18.09
C ILE A 213 15.29 -13.59 -19.34
N GLU A 214 15.86 -14.47 -20.17
CA GLU A 214 16.57 -14.03 -21.39
C GLU A 214 15.60 -13.44 -22.41
N LYS A 215 14.42 -14.05 -22.57
CA LYS A 215 13.36 -13.50 -23.43
C LYS A 215 12.91 -12.12 -22.92
N PHE A 216 12.77 -11.95 -21.60
CA PHE A 216 12.38 -10.69 -20.98
C PHE A 216 13.47 -9.62 -21.15
N LYS A 217 14.73 -9.99 -20.97
CA LYS A 217 15.89 -9.12 -21.23
C LYS A 217 15.87 -8.59 -22.67
N ASN A 218 15.67 -9.48 -23.64
CA ASN A 218 15.57 -9.10 -25.04
C ASN A 218 14.36 -8.17 -25.32
N SER A 219 13.22 -8.37 -24.64
CA SER A 219 12.06 -7.47 -24.80
C SER A 219 12.26 -6.07 -24.23
N LEU A 220 13.13 -5.91 -23.24
CA LEU A 220 13.43 -4.61 -22.62
C LEU A 220 14.48 -3.83 -23.39
N LYS A 221 15.38 -4.49 -24.14
CA LYS A 221 16.55 -3.88 -24.80
C LYS A 221 16.28 -2.57 -25.56
N THR A 222 15.13 -2.47 -26.22
CA THR A 222 14.78 -1.28 -27.05
C THR A 222 13.99 -0.22 -26.29
N LYS A 223 13.71 -0.42 -25.00
CA LYS A 223 12.93 0.49 -24.16
C LYS A 223 13.83 1.49 -23.45
N VAL A 224 13.24 2.62 -23.07
CA VAL A 224 13.93 3.66 -22.27
C VAL A 224 13.99 3.29 -20.80
N LEU A 225 15.01 3.78 -20.10
CA LEU A 225 15.32 3.46 -18.70
C LEU A 225 14.14 3.68 -17.75
N LYS A 226 13.45 4.82 -17.87
CA LYS A 226 12.28 5.14 -17.03
C LYS A 226 11.17 4.10 -17.18
N PHE A 227 10.93 3.63 -18.40
CA PHE A 227 9.88 2.64 -18.69
C PHE A 227 10.30 1.23 -18.22
N ALA A 228 11.55 0.83 -18.48
CA ALA A 228 12.08 -0.45 -18.01
C ALA A 228 12.07 -0.54 -16.48
N LYS A 229 12.46 0.54 -15.78
CA LYS A 229 12.40 0.62 -14.32
C LYS A 229 10.96 0.44 -13.80
N LYS A 230 9.98 1.07 -14.45
CA LYS A 230 8.55 0.87 -14.13
C LYS A 230 8.12 -0.60 -14.30
N ILE A 231 8.50 -1.27 -15.40
CA ILE A 231 8.16 -2.69 -15.62
C ILE A 231 8.77 -3.57 -14.53
N LEU A 232 10.07 -3.42 -14.25
CA LEU A 232 10.75 -4.21 -13.23
C LEU A 232 10.12 -4.00 -11.85
N TYR A 233 9.82 -2.75 -11.51
CA TYR A 233 9.12 -2.41 -10.27
C TYR A 233 7.76 -3.13 -10.18
N LEU A 234 6.96 -3.13 -11.25
CA LEU A 234 5.68 -3.83 -11.29
C LEU A 234 5.82 -5.34 -11.10
N ILE A 235 6.80 -5.96 -11.76
CA ILE A 235 7.04 -7.41 -11.63
C ILE A 235 7.43 -7.78 -10.21
N TYR A 236 8.28 -6.97 -9.58
CA TYR A 236 8.77 -7.21 -8.23
C TYR A 236 7.66 -7.03 -7.19
N PHE A 237 6.88 -5.97 -7.37
CA PHE A 237 6.18 -5.35 -6.25
C PHE A 237 4.67 -5.20 -6.47
N GLY A 238 4.17 -5.38 -7.69
CA GLY A 238 2.72 -5.43 -7.96
C GLY A 238 1.93 -4.19 -7.53
N ILE A 239 2.59 -3.02 -7.48
CA ILE A 239 1.96 -1.75 -7.08
C ILE A 239 1.34 -1.07 -8.28
N SER A 240 0.09 -0.62 -8.14
CA SER A 240 -0.59 0.21 -9.13
C SER A 240 0.13 1.54 -9.33
N LEU A 241 0.54 1.83 -10.56
CA LEU A 241 0.91 3.19 -10.99
C LEU A 241 -0.27 3.75 -11.77
N GLU A 242 -0.84 4.87 -11.30
CA GLU A 242 -1.99 5.54 -11.93
C GLU A 242 -1.67 6.12 -13.33
N GLU A 243 -0.40 6.15 -13.74
CA GLU A 243 0.04 6.67 -15.04
C GLU A 243 0.85 5.62 -15.83
N ASP A 244 0.32 5.25 -17.02
CA ASP A 244 0.87 4.39 -18.09
C ASP A 244 0.23 2.98 -18.30
N ILE A 245 -1.06 2.79 -17.98
CA ILE A 245 -1.75 1.49 -18.19
C ILE A 245 -1.65 0.97 -19.65
N PRO A 246 -1.86 1.76 -20.72
CA PRO A 246 -1.97 1.19 -22.07
C PRO A 246 -0.67 0.59 -22.62
N GLN A 247 0.47 1.26 -22.46
CA GLN A 247 1.76 0.78 -22.98
C GLN A 247 2.26 -0.44 -22.21
N LEU A 248 2.03 -0.46 -20.89
CA LEU A 248 2.35 -1.60 -20.04
C LEU A 248 1.47 -2.80 -20.36
N LYS A 249 0.16 -2.59 -20.51
CA LYS A 249 -0.79 -3.63 -20.93
C LYS A 249 -0.36 -4.26 -22.26
N LEU A 250 -0.06 -3.42 -23.25
CA LEU A 250 0.43 -3.88 -24.56
C LEU A 250 1.74 -4.68 -24.44
N PHE A 251 2.69 -4.23 -23.62
CA PHE A 251 3.94 -4.95 -23.38
C PHE A 251 3.68 -6.36 -22.81
N PHE A 252 2.85 -6.47 -21.77
CA PHE A 252 2.54 -7.77 -21.15
C PHE A 252 1.75 -8.70 -22.08
N GLU A 253 0.82 -8.15 -22.87
CA GLU A 253 0.07 -8.90 -23.88
C GLU A 253 1.00 -9.46 -24.99
N GLN A 254 1.94 -8.66 -25.48
CA GLN A 254 2.90 -9.07 -26.52
C GLN A 254 3.90 -10.10 -26.03
N THR A 255 4.38 -9.93 -24.79
CA THR A 255 5.46 -10.77 -24.26
C THR A 255 4.99 -12.11 -23.71
N LYS A 256 3.72 -12.20 -23.29
CA LYS A 256 3.09 -13.39 -22.70
C LYS A 256 3.76 -13.87 -21.40
N PHE A 257 4.49 -13.01 -20.68
CA PHE A 257 5.13 -13.39 -19.41
C PHE A 257 4.10 -13.58 -18.29
N LEU A 258 3.19 -12.62 -18.13
CA LEU A 258 2.15 -12.57 -17.10
C LEU A 258 0.97 -11.73 -17.62
N LYS A 259 -0.25 -12.00 -17.14
CA LYS A 259 -1.38 -11.10 -17.39
C LYS A 259 -1.23 -9.84 -16.54
N PHE A 260 -1.51 -8.66 -17.11
CA PHE A 260 -1.43 -7.37 -16.40
C PHE A 260 -2.29 -7.35 -15.11
N GLU A 261 -3.42 -8.05 -15.12
CA GLU A 261 -4.34 -8.18 -13.97
C GLU A 261 -3.73 -8.96 -12.78
N ASN A 262 -2.55 -9.58 -12.96
CA ASN A 262 -1.90 -10.34 -11.90
C ASN A 262 -1.08 -9.45 -10.94
N PHE A 263 -0.89 -8.17 -11.23
CA PHE A 263 -0.08 -7.24 -10.43
C PHE A 263 -0.93 -6.46 -9.42
N PHE A 264 -1.33 -7.11 -8.33
CA PHE A 264 -2.03 -6.45 -7.23
C PHE A 264 -1.59 -7.00 -5.86
N GLY A 265 -1.13 -6.09 -4.99
CA GLY A 265 -1.21 -6.22 -3.54
C GLY A 265 0.02 -6.76 -2.81
N PHE A 266 0.17 -6.34 -1.55
CA PHE A 266 1.19 -6.83 -0.61
C PHE A 266 1.04 -8.34 -0.30
N GLU A 267 -0.16 -8.90 -0.42
CA GLU A 267 -0.42 -10.33 -0.19
C GLU A 267 0.39 -11.23 -1.13
N LYS A 268 0.43 -10.89 -2.43
CA LYS A 268 1.22 -11.64 -3.43
C LYS A 268 2.73 -11.50 -3.25
N PHE A 269 3.17 -10.52 -2.46
CA PHE A 269 4.58 -10.38 -2.08
C PHE A 269 4.94 -11.39 -0.98
N PHE A 270 4.05 -11.65 -0.02
CA PHE A 270 4.29 -12.71 0.98
C PHE A 270 4.28 -14.10 0.37
N GLU A 271 3.32 -14.38 -0.51
CA GLU A 271 3.30 -15.66 -1.23
C GLU A 271 4.61 -15.91 -1.98
N LEU A 272 5.19 -14.86 -2.58
CA LEU A 272 6.50 -14.94 -3.21
C LEU A 272 7.60 -15.26 -2.19
N MET A 273 7.62 -14.54 -1.06
CA MET A 273 8.64 -14.72 -0.04
C MET A 273 8.58 -16.12 0.59
N ASP A 274 7.38 -16.64 0.83
CA ASP A 274 7.18 -18.02 1.29
C ASP A 274 7.63 -19.03 0.23
N GLN A 275 7.26 -18.83 -1.05
CA GLN A 275 7.75 -19.66 -2.15
C GLN A 275 9.28 -19.66 -2.26
N LEU A 276 9.92 -18.50 -2.11
CA LEU A 276 11.37 -18.38 -2.09
C LEU A 276 12.00 -19.08 -0.89
N TYR A 277 11.36 -19.05 0.29
CA TYR A 277 11.85 -19.75 1.47
C TYR A 277 11.83 -21.27 1.29
N GLN A 278 10.70 -21.79 0.78
CA GLN A 278 10.48 -23.23 0.57
C GLN A 278 11.26 -23.79 -0.63
N SER A 279 11.56 -22.96 -1.62
CA SER A 279 12.25 -23.40 -2.84
C SER A 279 13.75 -23.58 -2.62
N GLU A 280 14.26 -24.77 -2.91
CA GLU A 280 15.71 -24.99 -3.09
C GLU A 280 16.22 -24.46 -4.43
N LYS A 281 15.31 -24.23 -5.39
CA LYS A 281 15.65 -23.65 -6.68
C LYS A 281 15.99 -22.18 -6.49
N THR A 282 17.03 -21.72 -7.17
CA THR A 282 17.54 -20.33 -7.18
C THR A 282 18.30 -19.86 -5.92
N LYS A 283 18.39 -20.66 -4.85
CA LYS A 283 19.30 -20.40 -3.73
C LYS A 283 20.74 -20.41 -4.23
N ASN A 284 21.39 -19.25 -4.19
CA ASN A 284 22.67 -18.99 -4.86
C ASN A 284 23.85 -18.85 -3.88
N PHE A 285 23.62 -19.07 -2.59
CA PHE A 285 24.66 -18.90 -1.57
C PHE A 285 24.47 -19.86 -0.40
N THR A 286 25.58 -20.21 0.26
CA THR A 286 25.61 -21.18 1.35
C THR A 286 26.23 -20.55 2.61
N ILE A 287 25.59 -20.75 3.76
CA ILE A 287 26.15 -20.35 5.05
C ILE A 287 26.50 -21.60 5.84
N LEU A 288 27.72 -21.64 6.37
CA LEU A 288 28.25 -22.73 7.17
C LEU A 288 28.08 -22.39 8.65
N VAL A 289 27.23 -23.12 9.37
CA VAL A 289 26.97 -22.94 10.80
C VAL A 289 27.54 -24.14 11.54
N GLY A 290 28.76 -23.99 12.05
CA GLY A 290 29.55 -25.12 12.54
C GLY A 290 29.86 -26.10 11.40
N SER A 291 29.42 -27.36 11.54
CA SER A 291 29.56 -28.39 10.51
C SER A 291 28.37 -28.51 9.55
N ASN A 292 27.35 -27.65 9.69
CA ASN A 292 26.12 -27.72 8.91
C ASN A 292 26.09 -26.64 7.84
N GLU A 293 25.40 -26.91 6.72
CA GLU A 293 25.24 -25.97 5.61
C GLU A 293 23.78 -25.53 5.47
N ILE A 294 23.55 -24.25 5.21
CA ILE A 294 22.23 -23.70 4.90
C ILE A 294 22.31 -22.92 3.59
N LYS A 295 21.53 -23.36 2.60
CA LYS A 295 21.39 -22.64 1.34
C LYS A 295 20.40 -21.49 1.48
N VAL A 296 20.74 -20.35 0.90
CA VAL A 296 19.98 -19.09 1.00
C VAL A 296 20.05 -18.28 -0.30
N HIS A 297 19.18 -17.28 -0.41
CA HIS A 297 19.22 -16.27 -1.47
C HIS A 297 19.99 -15.03 -0.97
N ARG A 298 21.08 -14.63 -1.66
CA ARG A 298 21.87 -13.43 -1.31
C ARG A 298 21.00 -12.19 -1.18
N VAL A 299 20.05 -12.03 -2.11
CA VAL A 299 19.15 -10.86 -2.16
C VAL A 299 18.30 -10.75 -0.90
N VAL A 300 17.81 -11.87 -0.36
CA VAL A 300 16.96 -11.88 0.84
C VAL A 300 17.76 -11.46 2.07
N LEU A 301 18.97 -12.01 2.24
CA LEU A 301 19.83 -11.62 3.35
C LEU A 301 20.29 -10.16 3.22
N SER A 302 20.63 -9.71 2.01
CA SER A 302 21.05 -8.33 1.73
C SER A 302 19.97 -7.31 2.06
N ALA A 303 18.71 -7.61 1.74
CA ALA A 303 17.60 -6.73 2.06
C ALA A 303 17.40 -6.62 3.59
N ARG A 304 17.72 -7.67 4.35
CA ARG A 304 17.31 -7.83 5.74
C ARG A 304 18.43 -7.64 6.77
N SER A 305 19.67 -7.53 6.31
CA SER A 305 20.85 -7.42 7.16
C SER A 305 21.92 -6.57 6.48
N GLU A 306 22.27 -5.46 7.12
CA GLU A 306 23.36 -4.60 6.66
C GLU A 306 24.72 -5.34 6.65
N LEU A 307 24.93 -6.26 7.59
CA LEU A 307 26.10 -7.14 7.59
C LEU A 307 26.20 -7.92 6.28
N TYR A 308 25.16 -8.69 5.93
CA TYR A 308 25.19 -9.53 4.74
C TYR A 308 25.20 -8.70 3.45
N LYS A 309 24.47 -7.57 3.42
CA LYS A 309 24.55 -6.64 2.30
C LYS A 309 25.98 -6.15 2.08
N GLY A 310 26.64 -5.69 3.15
CA GLY A 310 28.03 -5.23 3.12
C GLY A 310 29.00 -6.33 2.67
N MET A 311 28.79 -7.56 3.14
CA MET A 311 29.53 -8.72 2.65
C MET A 311 29.35 -8.86 1.14
N PHE A 312 28.11 -8.93 0.64
CA PHE A 312 27.80 -9.25 -0.75
C PHE A 312 28.01 -8.13 -1.76
N MET A 313 28.15 -6.87 -1.34
CA MET A 313 28.42 -5.74 -2.25
C MET A 313 29.79 -5.85 -2.96
N ASN A 314 30.77 -6.52 -2.35
CA ASN A 314 32.14 -6.61 -2.86
C ASN A 314 32.62 -8.05 -3.09
N VAL A 315 31.73 -9.06 -3.01
CA VAL A 315 32.11 -10.45 -3.30
C VAL A 315 32.34 -10.59 -4.80
N ASN A 316 33.59 -10.87 -5.18
CA ASN A 316 33.88 -11.50 -6.47
C ASN A 316 33.18 -12.86 -6.46
N ASP A 317 32.33 -13.13 -7.46
CA ASP A 317 31.35 -14.23 -7.51
C ASP A 317 31.89 -15.66 -7.27
N ASP A 318 33.20 -15.85 -7.12
CA ASP A 318 33.83 -17.16 -7.00
C ASP A 318 33.56 -17.85 -5.65
N SER A 319 33.28 -17.11 -4.56
CA SER A 319 32.91 -17.74 -3.29
C SER A 319 31.40 -17.74 -3.10
N ASN A 320 30.78 -18.91 -3.22
CA ASN A 320 29.35 -19.13 -2.96
C ASN A 320 29.05 -19.55 -1.51
N LYS A 321 30.02 -19.41 -0.60
CA LYS A 321 29.90 -19.85 0.79
C LYS A 321 30.62 -18.94 1.78
N VAL A 322 30.06 -18.82 2.98
CA VAL A 322 30.67 -18.11 4.13
C VAL A 322 30.43 -18.87 5.42
N ASN A 323 31.33 -18.75 6.39
CA ASN A 323 31.10 -19.27 7.74
C ASN A 323 30.32 -18.25 8.58
N ASP A 324 29.37 -18.74 9.38
CA ASP A 324 28.78 -17.98 10.47
C ASP A 324 29.67 -18.06 11.72
N TYR A 325 29.97 -16.90 12.29
CA TYR A 325 30.82 -16.75 13.47
C TYR A 325 30.06 -16.14 14.65
N SER A 326 28.72 -16.06 14.58
CA SER A 326 27.92 -15.43 15.63
C SER A 326 27.88 -16.26 16.93
N GLY A 327 28.36 -17.51 16.91
CA GLY A 327 28.25 -18.46 18.02
C GLY A 327 26.86 -19.10 18.17
N ASN A 328 25.95 -18.90 17.21
CA ASN A 328 24.61 -19.48 17.25
C ASN A 328 24.64 -20.99 17.00
N SER A 329 23.67 -21.69 17.60
CA SER A 329 23.36 -23.05 17.15
C SER A 329 22.71 -23.03 15.76
N PHE A 330 22.81 -24.16 15.04
CA PHE A 330 22.15 -24.34 13.74
C PHE A 330 20.66 -24.00 13.79
N LYS A 331 19.94 -24.41 14.85
CA LYS A 331 18.51 -24.13 15.04
C LYS A 331 18.22 -22.64 15.20
N SER A 332 19.08 -21.92 15.91
CA SER A 332 18.97 -20.47 16.06
C SER A 332 19.16 -19.80 14.71
N PHE A 333 20.16 -20.24 13.94
CA PHE A 333 20.36 -19.72 12.59
C PHE A 333 19.20 -20.04 11.62
N GLU A 334 18.61 -21.24 11.68
CA GLU A 334 17.41 -21.57 10.89
C GLU A 334 16.25 -20.59 11.17
N GLN A 335 16.07 -20.20 12.44
CA GLN A 335 15.05 -19.22 12.83
C GLN A 335 15.38 -17.81 12.36
N LEU A 336 16.66 -17.43 12.32
CA LEU A 336 17.09 -16.18 11.69
C LEU A 336 16.76 -16.16 10.19
N ILE A 337 17.06 -17.26 9.49
CA ILE A 337 16.74 -17.39 8.07
C ILE A 337 15.22 -17.32 7.87
N HIS A 338 14.43 -18.06 8.64
CA HIS A 338 12.98 -17.95 8.59
C HIS A 338 12.48 -16.51 8.78
N PHE A 339 13.05 -15.78 9.75
CA PHE A 339 12.74 -14.36 9.94
C PHE A 339 13.09 -13.50 8.73
N PHE A 340 14.22 -13.73 8.06
CA PHE A 340 14.58 -12.96 6.86
C PHE A 340 13.58 -13.10 5.73
N TYR A 341 12.97 -14.27 5.55
CA TYR A 341 11.97 -14.46 4.51
C TYR A 341 10.58 -13.98 4.93
N LEU A 342 10.16 -14.32 6.14
CA LEU A 342 8.75 -14.18 6.54
C LEU A 342 8.50 -13.06 7.55
N ASN A 343 9.55 -12.31 7.91
CA ASN A 343 9.54 -11.25 8.93
C ASN A 343 8.94 -11.74 10.27
N GLN A 344 9.12 -13.03 10.58
CA GLN A 344 8.61 -13.66 11.80
C GLN A 344 9.48 -14.80 12.31
N ILE A 345 9.53 -14.95 13.63
CA ILE A 345 10.03 -16.17 14.27
C ILE A 345 8.89 -17.18 14.35
N ASP A 346 9.19 -18.48 14.22
CA ASP A 346 8.19 -19.54 14.42
C ASP A 346 7.60 -19.41 15.84
N PRO A 347 6.28 -19.29 16.01
CA PRO A 347 5.64 -19.25 17.33
C PRO A 347 5.94 -20.47 18.21
N LYS A 348 6.33 -21.61 17.61
CA LYS A 348 6.71 -22.84 18.31
C LYS A 348 8.21 -22.91 18.64
N CYS A 349 8.97 -21.86 18.30
CA CYS A 349 10.40 -21.80 18.55
C CYS A 349 10.71 -21.92 20.07
N PRO A 350 11.61 -22.82 20.49
CA PRO A 350 11.96 -22.96 21.90
C PRO A 350 12.60 -21.69 22.47
N LYS A 351 12.23 -21.29 23.70
CA LYS A 351 12.79 -20.09 24.37
C LYS A 351 14.32 -20.03 24.37
N LYS A 352 15.00 -21.18 24.50
CA LYS A 352 16.47 -21.27 24.45
C LYS A 352 17.03 -20.78 23.10
N VAL A 353 16.38 -21.16 22.00
CA VAL A 353 16.77 -20.76 20.63
C VAL A 353 16.56 -19.25 20.44
N ILE A 354 15.45 -18.72 20.97
CA ILE A 354 15.16 -17.27 20.97
C ILE A 354 16.22 -16.51 21.78
N GLN A 355 16.66 -17.04 22.93
CA GLN A 355 17.72 -16.41 23.73
C GLN A 355 19.04 -16.35 22.97
N GLU A 356 19.48 -17.45 22.35
CA GLU A 356 20.70 -17.47 21.53
C GLU A 356 20.64 -16.43 20.38
N LEU A 357 19.48 -16.31 19.72
CA LEU A 357 19.23 -15.26 18.73
C LEU A 357 19.31 -13.85 19.31
N THR A 358 18.80 -13.65 20.52
CA THR A 358 18.84 -12.36 21.22
C THR A 358 20.28 -11.92 21.46
N ASP A 359 21.12 -12.86 21.92
CA ASP A 359 22.53 -12.61 22.26
C ASP A 359 23.38 -12.26 21.03
N SER A 360 22.90 -12.61 19.84
CA SER A 360 23.61 -12.46 18.55
C SER A 360 22.94 -11.50 17.56
N VAL A 361 21.78 -10.91 17.89
CA VAL A 361 21.00 -10.09 16.93
C VAL A 361 21.77 -8.87 16.42
N GLU A 362 22.59 -8.26 17.28
CA GLU A 362 23.43 -7.10 16.93
C GLU A 362 24.52 -7.47 15.92
N TYR A 363 25.06 -8.70 16.00
CA TYR A 363 26.05 -9.19 15.05
C TYR A 363 25.51 -9.15 13.62
N TYR A 364 24.26 -9.55 13.42
CA TYR A 364 23.62 -9.55 12.10
C TYR A 364 23.10 -8.17 11.66
N GLN A 365 23.11 -7.17 12.55
CA GLN A 365 22.63 -5.81 12.27
C GLN A 365 21.16 -5.78 11.78
N VAL A 366 20.29 -6.52 12.47
CA VAL A 366 18.88 -6.71 12.10
C VAL A 366 17.96 -6.00 13.10
N ARG A 367 17.73 -4.69 12.89
CA ARG A 367 16.98 -3.85 13.83
C ARG A 367 15.58 -4.39 14.17
N LYS A 368 14.81 -4.82 13.17
CA LYS A 368 13.42 -5.31 13.35
C LYS A 368 13.34 -6.64 14.11
N LEU A 369 14.35 -7.51 13.95
CA LEU A 369 14.39 -8.79 14.66
C LEU A 369 14.49 -8.56 16.17
N LYS A 370 15.30 -7.58 16.58
CA LYS A 370 15.43 -7.18 17.98
C LYS A 370 14.09 -6.73 18.57
N GLU A 371 13.37 -5.86 17.86
CA GLU A 371 12.05 -5.38 18.27
C GLU A 371 11.04 -6.54 18.41
N GLN A 372 11.06 -7.51 17.48
CA GLN A 372 10.16 -8.67 17.54
C GLN A 372 10.50 -9.63 18.69
N ILE A 373 11.79 -9.89 18.93
CA ILE A 373 12.25 -10.71 20.05
C ILE A 373 11.79 -10.08 21.38
N GLU A 374 12.00 -8.78 21.56
CA GLU A 374 11.57 -8.05 22.76
C GLU A 374 10.05 -8.10 22.98
N PHE A 375 9.26 -8.12 21.90
CA PHE A 375 7.81 -8.27 21.97
C PHE A 375 7.38 -9.68 22.37
N GLN A 376 8.02 -10.73 21.84
CA GLN A 376 7.70 -12.11 22.21
C GLN A 376 8.00 -12.42 23.68
N PHE A 377 9.05 -11.83 24.27
CA PHE A 377 9.35 -12.02 25.69
C PHE A 377 8.41 -11.26 26.65
N LYS A 378 7.64 -10.27 26.15
CA LYS A 378 6.66 -9.51 26.94
C LYS A 378 5.28 -10.16 26.99
N LYS A 379 4.98 -11.12 26.12
CA LYS A 379 3.78 -11.98 26.15
C LYS A 379 4.07 -13.24 26.95
#